data_AF-A0AAN8YCX0-F1
#
_entry.id   AF-A0AAN8YCX0-F1
#
_cell.length_a   1.000
_cell.length_b   1.000
_cell.length_c   1.000
_cell.angle_alpha   90.00
_cell.angle_beta   90.00
_cell.angle_gamma   90.00
#
_symmetry.space_group_name_H-M   'P 1'
#
loop_
_entity.id
_entity.type
_entity.pdbx_description
1 polymer ?
#
loop_
_entity_poly.entity_id
_entity_poly.type
_entity_poly.pdbx_seq_one_letter_code
_entity_poly.pdbx_strand_id
1 'polypeptide(L)'
;MRIRNHDTSPVERKKEIRKDLERWSFQESIYQQKSRIKWLQLGESNSAFFFANLKNRTACSQIKQLQLSCGRWICEEEEIKSEITNFYKALLSSTAPQLPTIRPEICA
;
A
#
# COMPACT_ATOMS: atom_id res chain seq x y z
N MET A 1 -19.23 5.57 -63.47
CA MET A 1 -18.24 5.46 -62.38
C MET A 1 -18.96 5.70 -61.05
N ARG A 2 -19.12 4.68 -60.19
CA ARG A 2 -19.56 4.88 -58.79
C ARG A 2 -18.33 4.75 -57.90
N ILE A 3 -17.88 5.86 -57.34
CA ILE A 3 -16.84 5.87 -56.32
C ILE A 3 -17.46 5.27 -55.05
N ARG A 4 -16.99 4.09 -54.67
CA ARG A 4 -17.33 3.43 -53.41
C ARG A 4 -16.54 4.15 -52.32
N ASN A 5 -17.16 5.11 -51.64
CA ASN A 5 -16.64 5.62 -50.38
C ASN A 5 -16.80 4.50 -49.36
N HIS A 6 -15.70 3.80 -49.07
CA HIS A 6 -15.65 2.89 -47.94
C HIS A 6 -15.46 3.76 -46.70
N ASP A 7 -16.57 4.30 -46.19
CA ASP A 7 -16.59 4.97 -44.90
C ASP A 7 -16.04 3.98 -43.86
N THR A 8 -14.82 4.23 -43.36
CA THR A 8 -14.23 3.56 -42.18
C THR A 8 -15.05 3.96 -40.96
N SER A 9 -16.19 3.29 -40.83
CA SER A 9 -17.37 3.74 -40.12
C SER A 9 -18.00 2.51 -39.45
N PRO A 10 -18.70 2.74 -38.33
CA PRO A 10 -18.82 1.93 -37.11
C PRO A 10 -17.78 0.86 -36.69
N VAL A 11 -17.08 0.19 -37.59
CA VAL A 11 -16.32 -1.03 -37.27
C VAL A 11 -15.08 -0.74 -36.45
N GLU A 12 -14.30 0.27 -36.83
CA GLU A 12 -13.13 0.73 -36.07
C GLU A 12 -13.54 1.22 -34.67
N ARG A 13 -14.64 1.98 -34.58
CA ARG A 13 -15.16 2.52 -33.32
C ARG A 13 -15.59 1.42 -32.35
N LYS A 14 -16.25 0.37 -32.86
CA LYS A 14 -16.59 -0.83 -32.07
C LYS A 14 -15.36 -1.56 -31.56
N LYS A 15 -14.29 -1.60 -32.35
CA LYS A 15 -13.02 -2.24 -32.00
C LYS A 15 -12.28 -1.48 -30.90
N GLU A 16 -12.31 -0.14 -30.94
CA GLU A 16 -11.75 0.73 -29.90
C GLU A 16 -12.49 0.56 -28.57
N ILE A 17 -13.82 0.64 -28.58
CA ILE A 17 -14.64 0.45 -27.36
C ILE A 17 -14.39 -0.93 -26.74
N ARG A 18 -14.24 -1.98 -27.55
CA ARG A 18 -13.91 -3.32 -27.05
C ARG A 18 -12.54 -3.36 -26.35
N LYS A 19 -11.52 -2.73 -26.93
CA LYS A 19 -10.19 -2.64 -26.32
C LYS A 19 -10.21 -1.86 -25.01
N ASP A 20 -10.98 -0.78 -24.95
CA ASP A 20 -11.12 0.00 -23.72
C ASP A 20 -11.81 -0.81 -22.63
N LEU A 21 -12.89 -1.54 -22.96
CA LEU A 21 -13.55 -2.44 -22.01
C LEU A 21 -12.61 -3.50 -21.45
N GLU A 22 -11.80 -4.14 -22.29
CA GLU A 22 -10.79 -5.11 -21.86
C GLU A 22 -9.74 -4.46 -20.93
N ARG A 23 -9.30 -3.25 -21.26
CA ARG A 23 -8.38 -2.47 -20.42
C ARG A 23 -8.99 -2.14 -19.06
N TRP A 24 -10.23 -1.67 -19.03
CA TRP A 24 -10.93 -1.32 -17.78
C TRP A 24 -11.17 -2.56 -16.90
N SER A 25 -11.58 -3.69 -17.49
CA SER A 25 -11.76 -4.95 -16.76
C SER A 25 -10.45 -5.46 -16.16
N PHE A 26 -9.34 -5.35 -16.89
CA PHE A 26 -8.03 -5.71 -16.35
C PHE A 26 -7.60 -4.78 -15.20
N GLN A 27 -7.76 -3.46 -15.37
CA GLN A 27 -7.48 -2.50 -14.30
C GLN A 27 -8.33 -2.77 -13.05
N GLU A 28 -9.62 -3.08 -13.23
CA GLU A 28 -10.52 -3.44 -12.14
C GLU A 28 -10.00 -4.67 -11.40
N SER A 29 -9.55 -5.72 -12.10
CA SER A 29 -8.97 -6.92 -11.46
C SER A 29 -7.71 -6.62 -10.63
N ILE A 30 -6.88 -5.68 -11.08
CA ILE A 30 -5.70 -5.22 -10.34
C ILE A 30 -6.13 -4.42 -9.10
N TYR A 31 -7.08 -3.50 -9.24
CA TYR A 31 -7.60 -2.72 -8.13
C TYR A 31 -8.29 -3.61 -7.09
N GLN A 32 -8.99 -4.64 -7.54
CA GLN A 32 -9.56 -5.70 -6.73
C GLN A 32 -8.49 -6.45 -5.93
N GLN A 33 -7.42 -6.93 -6.58
CA GLN A 33 -6.31 -7.57 -5.88
C GLN A 33 -5.64 -6.62 -4.86
N LYS A 34 -5.44 -5.34 -5.24
CA LYS A 34 -4.86 -4.31 -4.37
C LYS A 34 -5.76 -3.92 -3.20
N SER A 35 -7.09 -3.84 -3.40
CA SER A 35 -8.01 -3.30 -2.38
C SER A 35 -8.35 -4.30 -1.28
N ARG A 36 -7.94 -5.58 -1.40
CA ARG A 36 -8.37 -6.65 -0.49
C ARG A 36 -9.91 -6.66 -0.39
N ILE A 37 -10.57 -6.84 -1.54
CA ILE A 37 -12.02 -6.87 -1.88
C ILE A 37 -13.04 -7.15 -0.77
N LYS A 38 -12.70 -7.83 0.34
CA LYS A 38 -13.56 -7.92 1.52
C LYS A 38 -14.01 -6.56 2.05
N TRP A 39 -13.25 -5.48 1.80
CA TRP A 39 -13.63 -4.14 2.26
C TRP A 39 -14.77 -3.52 1.44
N LEU A 40 -14.81 -3.76 0.13
CA LEU A 40 -15.78 -3.15 -0.78
C LEU A 40 -17.11 -3.93 -0.86
N GLN A 41 -17.10 -5.27 -0.71
CA GLN A 41 -18.33 -6.07 -0.78
C GLN A 41 -19.27 -5.90 0.41
N LEU A 42 -18.83 -5.30 1.52
CA LEU A 42 -19.60 -5.17 2.76
C LEU A 42 -20.16 -3.76 3.02
N GLY A 43 -20.19 -2.89 1.99
CA GLY A 43 -20.96 -1.64 1.90
C GLY A 43 -21.20 -0.88 3.21
N GLU A 44 -20.37 0.14 3.50
CA GLU A 44 -20.44 1.12 4.62
C GLU A 44 -20.68 0.62 6.06
N SER A 45 -21.08 -0.64 6.29
CA SER A 45 -21.49 -1.16 7.60
C SER A 45 -20.55 -2.25 8.10
N ASN A 46 -19.24 -2.08 7.86
CA ASN A 46 -18.25 -3.07 8.24
C ASN A 46 -17.40 -2.68 9.44
N SER A 47 -17.99 -1.99 10.43
CA SER A 47 -17.33 -1.69 11.70
C SER A 47 -16.77 -2.95 12.35
N ALA A 48 -17.54 -4.03 12.48
CA ALA A 48 -17.09 -5.23 13.18
C ALA A 48 -15.90 -5.93 12.48
N PHE A 49 -15.94 -6.14 11.17
CA PHE A 49 -14.83 -6.77 10.44
C PHE A 49 -13.62 -5.82 10.31
N PHE A 50 -13.84 -4.51 10.17
CA PHE A 50 -12.79 -3.50 10.15
C PHE A 50 -12.09 -3.46 11.50
N PHE A 51 -12.81 -3.36 12.61
CA PHE A 51 -12.26 -3.39 13.95
C PHE A 51 -11.62 -4.76 14.26
N ALA A 52 -12.15 -5.87 13.74
CA ALA A 52 -11.51 -7.18 13.87
C ALA A 52 -10.20 -7.27 13.08
N ASN A 53 -10.15 -6.74 11.86
CA ASN A 53 -8.91 -6.67 11.07
C ASN A 53 -7.91 -5.70 11.70
N LEU A 54 -8.36 -4.56 12.20
CA LEU A 54 -7.55 -3.60 12.92
C LEU A 54 -6.97 -4.26 14.18
N LYS A 55 -7.81 -4.91 14.99
CA LYS A 55 -7.37 -5.67 16.18
C LYS A 55 -6.37 -6.77 15.81
N ASN A 56 -6.61 -7.52 14.73
CA ASN A 56 -5.70 -8.56 14.27
C ASN A 56 -4.35 -7.96 13.82
N ARG A 57 -4.36 -6.87 13.03
CA ARG A 57 -3.14 -6.14 12.65
C ARG A 57 -2.41 -5.58 13.85
N THR A 58 -3.11 -4.96 14.79
CA THR A 58 -2.52 -4.45 16.03
C THR A 58 -1.94 -5.60 16.85
N ALA A 59 -2.63 -6.72 16.99
CA ALA A 59 -2.14 -7.89 17.74
C ALA A 59 -0.93 -8.57 17.07
N CYS A 60 -0.86 -8.60 15.74
CA CYS A 60 0.28 -9.13 14.98
C CYS A 60 1.45 -8.14 14.92
N SER A 61 1.18 -6.84 14.93
CA SER A 61 2.19 -5.78 14.91
C SER A 61 2.70 -5.41 16.31
N GLN A 62 2.03 -5.87 17.37
CA GLN A 62 2.48 -5.70 18.74
C GLN A 62 3.71 -6.58 18.99
N ILE A 63 4.80 -5.93 19.37
CA ILE A 63 5.99 -6.60 19.88
C ILE A 63 5.65 -7.05 21.31
N LYS A 64 5.30 -8.33 21.47
CA LYS A 64 4.92 -8.92 22.78
C LYS A 64 6.11 -9.16 23.69
N GLN A 65 7.28 -9.37 23.10
CA GLN A 65 8.53 -9.59 23.81
C GLN A 65 9.69 -9.20 22.90
N LEU A 66 10.72 -8.60 23.49
CA LEU A 66 11.95 -8.22 22.82
C LEU A 66 13.13 -8.86 23.57
N GLN A 67 14.09 -9.43 22.84
CA GLN A 67 15.34 -9.91 23.44
C GLN A 67 16.38 -8.80 23.37
N LEU A 68 16.98 -8.47 24.52
CA LEU A 68 18.09 -7.53 24.58
C LEU A 68 19.40 -8.17 24.14
N SER A 69 20.37 -7.32 23.81
CA SER A 69 21.76 -7.71 23.53
C SER A 69 22.43 -8.46 24.68
N CYS A 70 21.96 -8.27 25.93
CA CYS A 70 22.42 -9.00 27.12
C CYS A 70 21.77 -10.39 27.29
N GLY A 71 20.90 -10.81 26.37
CA GLY A 71 20.23 -12.11 26.39
C GLY A 71 18.95 -12.17 27.23
N ARG A 72 18.60 -11.10 27.96
CA ARG A 72 17.36 -10.99 28.73
C ARG A 72 16.16 -10.70 27.82
N TRP A 73 15.00 -11.25 28.17
CA TRP A 73 13.72 -10.94 27.52
C TRP A 73 12.98 -9.87 28.31
N ILE A 74 12.43 -8.88 27.61
CA ILE A 74 11.52 -7.87 28.15
C ILE A 74 10.15 -8.04 27.51
N CYS A 75 9.12 -7.96 28.35
CA CYS A 75 7.72 -8.11 27.95
C CYS A 75 6.88 -6.86 28.29
N GLU A 76 7.41 -5.96 29.14
CA GLU A 76 6.76 -4.71 29.50
C GLU A 76 6.83 -3.69 28.35
N GLU A 77 5.71 -3.03 28.07
CA GLU A 77 5.58 -2.14 26.91
C GLU A 77 6.49 -0.91 27.04
N GLU A 78 6.60 -0.35 28.25
CA GLU A 78 7.47 0.76 28.59
C GLU A 78 8.96 0.41 28.40
N GLU A 79 9.37 -0.79 28.84
CA GLU A 79 10.73 -1.28 28.67
C GLU A 79 11.05 -1.47 27.18
N ILE A 80 10.15 -2.07 26.40
CA ILE A 80 10.31 -2.28 24.95
C ILE A 80 10.43 -0.94 24.22
N LYS A 81 9.58 0.04 24.53
CA LYS A 81 9.66 1.40 23.95
C LYS A 81 11.01 2.04 24.29
N SER A 82 11.45 1.93 25.54
CA SER A 82 12.72 2.52 25.97
C SER A 82 13.90 1.90 25.22
N GLU A 83 13.95 0.57 25.09
CA GLU A 83 15.03 -0.14 24.39
C GLU A 83 15.06 0.19 22.90
N ILE A 84 13.90 0.19 22.23
CA ILE A 84 13.79 0.56 20.81
C ILE A 84 14.25 2.01 20.60
N THR A 85 13.79 2.95 21.43
CA THR A 85 14.21 4.35 21.28
C THR A 85 15.70 4.53 21.54
N ASN A 86 16.27 3.86 22.53
CA ASN A 86 17.71 3.91 22.83
C ASN A 86 18.53 3.29 21.69
N PHE A 87 18.10 2.15 21.16
CA PHE A 87 18.74 1.50 20.01
C PHE A 87 18.78 2.41 18.79
N TYR A 88 17.62 2.98 18.39
CA TYR A 88 17.58 3.87 17.24
C TYR A 88 18.25 5.22 17.48
N LYS A 89 18.22 5.75 18.71
CA LYS A 89 19.02 6.93 19.07
C LYS A 89 20.51 6.65 18.88
N ALA A 90 21.02 5.52 19.36
CA ALA A 90 22.41 5.15 19.17
C ALA A 90 22.75 4.96 17.69
N LEU A 91 21.89 4.25 16.94
CA LEU A 91 22.07 3.99 15.51
C LEU A 91 22.11 5.29 14.68
N LEU A 92 21.16 6.19 14.92
CA LEU A 92 21.01 7.43 14.18
C LEU A 92 22.02 8.50 14.64
N SER A 93 22.39 8.51 15.91
CA SER A 93 23.47 9.39 16.41
C SER A 93 24.84 8.97 15.88
N SER A 94 24.99 7.71 15.45
CA SER A 94 26.23 7.18 14.90
C SER A 94 26.42 7.47 13.40
N THR A 95 25.41 8.02 12.69
CA THR A 95 25.49 8.21 11.23
C THR A 95 25.29 9.67 10.84
N ALA A 96 26.42 10.32 10.54
CA ALA A 96 26.61 11.58 9.81
C ALA A 96 25.79 12.82 10.22
N PRO A 97 26.44 13.96 10.56
CA PRO A 97 25.75 15.20 10.92
C PRO A 97 24.95 15.85 9.77
N GLN A 98 25.04 15.33 8.55
CA GLN A 98 24.34 15.84 7.38
C GLN A 98 23.84 14.66 6.53
N LEU A 99 22.52 14.51 6.41
CA LEU A 99 21.93 13.76 5.29
C LEU A 99 22.04 14.66 4.06
N PRO A 100 22.54 14.20 2.89
CA PRO A 100 22.53 15.00 1.68
C PRO A 100 21.08 15.35 1.36
N THR A 101 20.73 16.62 1.62
CA THR A 101 19.42 17.19 1.37
C THR A 101 19.00 16.83 -0.05
N ILE A 102 17.83 16.21 -0.19
CA ILE A 102 17.18 15.98 -1.49
C ILE A 102 17.13 17.35 -2.18
N ARG A 103 17.87 17.48 -3.27
CA ARG A 103 17.96 18.73 -4.04
C ARG A 103 16.53 19.12 -4.48
N PRO A 104 16.01 20.28 -4.08
CA PRO A 104 14.66 20.72 -4.44
C PRO A 104 14.49 21.00 -5.94
N GLU A 105 15.58 21.00 -6.71
CA GLU A 105 15.61 21.33 -8.14
C GLU A 105 15.05 20.22 -9.06
N ILE A 106 14.69 19.05 -8.52
CA ILE A 106 14.15 17.92 -9.32
C ILE A 106 12.60 17.92 -9.32
N CYS A 107 11.94 18.81 -8.58
CA CYS A 107 10.47 18.89 -8.49
C CYS A 107 9.86 20.12 -9.18
N ALA A 108 10.55 20.71 -10.16
CA ALA A 108 10.02 21.78 -11.01
C ALA A 108 9.64 21.23 -12.40
#